data_AF-A0A383C239-F1
#
_entry.id   AF-A0A383C239-F1
#
_cell.length_a   1.000
_cell.length_b   1.000
_cell.length_c   1.000
_cell.angle_alpha   90.00
_cell.angle_beta   90.00
_cell.angle_gamma   90.00
#
_symmetry.space_group_name_H-M   'P 1'
#
loop_
_entity.id
_entity.type
_entity.pdbx_description
1 polymer ?
#
loop_
_entity_poly.entity_id
_entity_poly.type
_entity_poly.pdbx_seq_one_letter_code
_entity_poly.pdbx_strand_id
1 'polypeptide(L)'
;MDDVQEWEIRFQVCLVEDGVESTVEGSAFRWTADEEEANKLFLAQWKRTYRKNKDWFAALVNDATGIDQAKVPSLKKSGVSPDITIVEIKSSKT
;
A
#
# COMPACT_ATOMS: atom_id res chain seq x y z
N MET A 1 -25.42 -13.45 -4.25
CA MET A 1 -24.54 -13.45 -3.07
C MET A 1 -23.18 -13.28 -3.66
N ASP A 2 -22.60 -12.09 -3.57
CA ASP A 2 -21.27 -11.89 -4.13
C ASP A 2 -20.29 -12.69 -3.26
N ASP A 3 -19.66 -13.70 -3.87
CA ASP A 3 -18.72 -14.56 -3.18
C ASP A 3 -17.46 -13.75 -2.87
N VAL A 4 -17.35 -13.28 -1.62
CA VAL A 4 -16.17 -12.57 -1.14
C VAL A 4 -14.96 -13.49 -1.27
N GLN A 5 -13.90 -13.01 -1.92
CA GLN A 5 -12.64 -13.71 -2.04
C GLN A 5 -11.46 -12.85 -1.63
N GLU A 6 -10.35 -13.50 -1.35
CA GLU A 6 -9.09 -12.83 -1.03
C GLU A 6 -8.38 -12.41 -2.32
N TRP A 7 -7.90 -11.17 -2.32
CA TRP A 7 -7.14 -10.54 -3.39
C TRP A 7 -5.79 -10.11 -2.84
N GLU A 8 -4.71 -10.56 -3.48
CA GLU A 8 -3.36 -10.05 -3.26
C GLU A 8 -3.16 -8.82 -4.14
N ILE A 9 -2.84 -7.69 -3.51
CA ILE A 9 -2.52 -6.43 -4.16
C ILE A 9 -1.02 -6.22 -4.03
N ARG A 10 -0.30 -6.32 -5.15
CA ARG A 10 1.12 -5.98 -5.22
C ARG A 10 1.28 -4.54 -5.65
N PHE A 11 2.12 -3.81 -4.95
CA PHE A 11 2.31 -2.39 -5.17
C PHE A 11 3.77 -1.99 -4.98
N GLN A 12 4.09 -0.80 -5.46
CA GLN A 12 5.40 -0.17 -5.33
C GLN A 12 5.27 1.19 -4.65
N VAL A 13 6.27 1.51 -3.83
CA VAL A 13 6.49 2.84 -3.27
C VAL A 13 7.92 3.28 -3.56
N CYS A 14 8.14 4.58 -3.68
CA CYS A 14 9.48 5.14 -3.86
C CYS A 14 9.99 5.70 -2.53
N LEU A 15 11.12 5.19 -2.06
CA LEU A 15 11.85 5.68 -0.89
C LEU A 15 12.96 6.61 -1.36
N VAL A 16 13.06 7.79 -0.75
CA VAL A 16 14.08 8.80 -1.09
C VAL A 16 15.00 9.02 0.10
N GLU A 17 16.21 8.47 0.06
CA GLU A 17 17.23 8.63 1.11
C GLU A 17 18.45 9.35 0.55
N ASP A 18 18.89 10.43 1.19
CA ASP A 18 20.05 11.23 0.78
C ASP A 18 20.04 11.65 -0.72
N GLY A 19 18.84 11.86 -1.27
CA GLY A 19 18.63 12.21 -2.68
C GLY A 19 18.64 11.03 -3.66
N VAL A 20 18.78 9.80 -3.16
CA VAL A 20 18.71 8.57 -3.96
C VAL A 20 17.29 7.98 -3.88
N GLU A 21 16.67 7.80 -5.05
CA GLU A 21 15.36 7.14 -5.16
C GLU A 21 15.53 5.62 -5.29
N SER A 22 14.78 4.87 -4.49
CA SER A 22 14.71 3.41 -4.55
C SER A 22 13.27 2.95 -4.56
N THR A 23 12.91 2.10 -5.52
CA THR A 23 11.58 1.47 -5.56
C THR A 23 11.55 0.24 -4.66
N VAL A 24 10.56 0.17 -3.79
CA VAL A 24 10.34 -0.98 -2.91
C VAL A 24 8.97 -1.57 -3.22
N GLU A 25 8.94 -2.88 -3.45
CA GLU A 25 7.70 -3.64 -3.61
C GLU A 25 7.13 -4.04 -2.26
N GLY A 26 5.80 -4.05 -2.19
CA GLY A 26 5.06 -4.65 -1.11
C GLY A 26 3.82 -5.36 -1.59
N SER A 27 3.19 -6.08 -0.66
CA SER A 27 1.92 -6.73 -0.89
C SER A 27 0.95 -6.49 0.25
N ALA A 28 -0.34 -6.48 -0.07
CA ALA A 28 -1.43 -6.40 0.90
C ALA A 28 -2.59 -7.28 0.46
N PHE A 29 -3.35 -7.81 1.41
CA PHE A 29 -4.48 -8.69 1.14
C PHE A 29 -5.81 -8.00 1.45
N ARG A 30 -6.82 -8.25 0.61
CA ARG A 30 -8.18 -7.74 0.77
C ARG A 30 -9.21 -8.80 0.49
N TRP A 31 -10.28 -8.81 1.29
CA TRP A 31 -11.45 -9.65 1.08
C TRP A 31 -12.57 -8.80 0.52
N THR A 32 -12.86 -8.96 -0.77
CA THR A 32 -13.88 -8.19 -1.50
C THR A 32 -14.57 -9.07 -2.54
N ALA A 33 -15.70 -8.60 -3.06
CA ALA A 33 -16.43 -9.30 -4.12
C ALA A 33 -15.62 -9.34 -5.43
N ASP A 34 -14.98 -8.22 -5.76
CA ASP A 34 -14.25 -8.05 -7.01
C ASP A 34 -12.91 -7.30 -6.83
N GLU A 35 -12.12 -7.30 -7.91
CA GLU A 35 -10.80 -6.67 -8.00
C GLU A 35 -10.89 -5.15 -7.86
N GLU A 36 -11.93 -4.54 -8.42
CA GLU A 36 -12.11 -3.08 -8.45
C GLU A 36 -12.38 -2.56 -7.02
N GLU A 37 -13.19 -3.28 -6.25
CA GLU A 37 -13.44 -3.01 -4.85
C GLU A 37 -12.16 -3.19 -4.00
N ALA A 38 -11.39 -4.26 -4.22
CA ALA A 38 -10.11 -4.49 -3.54
C ALA A 38 -9.16 -3.29 -3.72
N ASN A 39 -9.02 -2.84 -4.97
CA ASN A 39 -8.23 -1.68 -5.36
C ASN A 39 -8.69 -0.41 -4.64
N LYS A 40 -9.99 -0.07 -4.78
CA LYS A 40 -10.57 1.15 -4.20
C LYS A 40 -10.39 1.20 -2.68
N LEU A 41 -10.67 0.10 -1.99
CA LEU A 41 -10.54 0.02 -0.54
C LEU A 41 -9.09 0.13 -0.09
N PHE A 42 -8.15 -0.50 -0.81
CA PHE A 42 -6.73 -0.39 -0.51
C PHE A 42 -6.22 1.06 -0.63
N LEU A 43 -6.50 1.72 -1.76
CA LEU A 43 -6.09 3.12 -1.97
C LEU A 43 -6.77 4.08 -0.99
N ALA A 44 -8.03 3.84 -0.65
CA ALA A 44 -8.75 4.63 0.33
C ALA A 44 -8.15 4.46 1.74
N GLN A 45 -7.81 3.23 2.14
CA GLN A 45 -7.16 2.96 3.42
C GLN A 45 -5.79 3.64 3.47
N TRP A 46 -4.96 3.50 2.43
CA TRP A 46 -3.64 4.11 2.35
C TRP A 46 -3.68 5.62 2.65
N LYS A 47 -4.52 6.35 1.90
CA LYS A 47 -4.68 7.80 2.04
C LYS A 47 -5.25 8.18 3.41
N ARG A 48 -6.25 7.43 3.89
CA ARG A 48 -6.93 7.71 5.15
C ARG A 48 -6.02 7.47 6.35
N THR A 49 -5.29 6.35 6.38
CA THR A 49 -4.38 6.03 7.49
C THR A 49 -3.25 7.04 7.54
N TYR A 50 -2.63 7.37 6.41
CA TYR A 50 -1.63 8.44 6.36
C TYR A 50 -2.17 9.75 6.92
N ARG A 51 -3.40 10.15 6.60
CA ARG A 51 -3.98 11.41 7.09
C ARG A 51 -4.30 11.38 8.59
N LYS A 52 -4.77 10.25 9.12
CA LYS A 52 -5.33 10.18 10.49
C LYS A 52 -4.33 9.72 11.54
N ASN A 53 -3.42 8.81 11.21
CA ASN A 53 -2.50 8.21 12.17
C ASN A 53 -1.19 7.82 11.46
N LYS A 54 -0.14 8.62 11.67
CA LYS A 54 1.17 8.43 11.03
C LYS A 54 1.88 7.18 11.52
N ASP A 55 1.75 6.86 12.80
CA ASP A 55 2.40 5.69 13.40
C ASP A 55 1.78 4.41 12.86
N TRP A 56 0.45 4.37 12.76
CA TRP A 56 -0.23 3.23 12.14
C TRP A 56 0.08 3.13 10.64
N PHE A 57 0.20 4.26 9.95
CA PHE A 57 0.63 4.25 8.55
C PHE A 57 2.05 3.68 8.41
N ALA A 58 2.96 4.06 9.31
CA ALA A 58 4.33 3.53 9.30
C ALA A 58 4.37 2.02 9.57
N ALA A 59 3.59 1.54 10.54
CA ALA A 59 3.43 0.10 10.77
C ALA A 59 2.88 -0.63 9.53
N LEU A 60 1.84 -0.08 8.88
CA LEU A 60 1.27 -0.65 7.65
C LEU A 60 2.29 -0.75 6.52
N VAL A 61 3.09 0.31 6.32
CA VAL A 61 4.15 0.31 5.30
C VAL A 61 5.22 -0.74 5.64
N ASN A 62 5.63 -0.82 6.90
CA ASN A 62 6.62 -1.80 7.35
C ASN A 62 6.14 -3.23 7.15
N ASP A 63 4.91 -3.54 7.58
CA ASP A 63 4.33 -4.88 7.44
C ASP A 63 4.23 -5.29 5.96
N ALA A 64 3.90 -4.34 5.08
CA ALA A 64 3.66 -4.63 3.67
C ALA A 64 4.92 -4.64 2.78
N THR A 65 5.96 -3.84 3.12
CA THR A 65 7.13 -3.61 2.26
C THR A 65 8.47 -3.95 2.94
N GLY A 66 8.48 -4.15 4.26
CA GLY A 66 9.69 -4.29 5.07
C GLY A 66 10.47 -2.99 5.33
N ILE A 67 10.01 -1.84 4.82
CA ILE A 67 10.65 -0.54 5.08
C ILE A 67 10.57 -0.23 6.58
N ASP A 68 11.71 0.12 7.19
CA ASP A 68 11.75 0.55 8.58
C ASP A 68 10.77 1.72 8.83
N GLN A 69 10.00 1.65 9.91
CA GLN A 69 8.99 2.65 10.26
C GLN A 69 9.59 4.07 10.35
N ALA A 70 10.84 4.21 10.78
CA ALA A 70 11.55 5.49 10.85
C ALA A 70 11.86 6.09 9.48
N LYS A 71 11.88 5.27 8.42
CA LYS A 71 12.13 5.69 7.03
C LYS A 71 10.87 6.06 6.25
N VAL A 72 9.69 5.73 6.77
CA VAL A 72 8.40 6.03 6.14
C VAL A 72 8.18 7.52 5.84
N PRO A 73 8.65 8.48 6.67
CA PRO A 73 8.60 9.90 6.32
C PRO A 73 9.30 10.27 5.00
N SER A 74 10.32 9.49 4.61
CA SER A 74 11.15 9.67 3.42
C SER A 74 10.55 9.07 2.13
N LEU A 75 9.34 8.51 2.20
CA LEU A 75 8.63 8.10 0.99
C LEU A 75 8.31 9.32 0.11
N LYS A 76 8.47 9.15 -1.20
CA LYS A 76 8.12 10.13 -2.23
C LYS A 76 6.63 10.46 -2.17
N LYS A 77 6.31 11.74 -2.34
CA LYS A 77 4.96 12.30 -2.26
C LYS A 77 4.75 13.27 -3.41
N SER A 78 3.74 13.03 -4.23
CA SER A 78 3.25 13.97 -5.25
C SER A 78 2.08 14.84 -4.75
N GLY A 79 1.68 14.67 -3.49
CA GLY A 79 0.58 15.43 -2.89
C GLY A 79 0.45 15.20 -1.37
N VAL A 80 -0.78 14.95 -0.91
CA VAL A 80 -1.12 14.84 0.52
C VAL A 80 -0.86 13.46 1.14
N SER A 81 -0.37 12.49 0.37
CA SER A 81 -0.01 11.14 0.83
C SER A 81 1.19 10.61 0.04
N PRO A 82 1.92 9.61 0.56
CA PRO A 82 2.96 8.92 -0.19
C PRO A 82 2.41 8.33 -1.48
N ASP A 83 3.21 8.43 -2.54
CA ASP A 83 2.89 7.87 -3.84
C ASP A 83 2.88 6.34 -3.75
N ILE A 84 1.92 5.74 -4.45
CA ILE A 84 1.76 4.31 -4.51
C ILE A 84 1.33 3.91 -5.92
N THR A 85 1.99 2.90 -6.47
CA THR A 85 1.69 2.34 -7.79
C THR A 85 1.26 0.90 -7.60
N ILE A 86 0.04 0.57 -7.99
CA ILE A 86 -0.41 -0.83 -8.01
C ILE A 86 0.20 -1.50 -9.24
N VAL A 87 0.90 -2.60 -9.01
CA VAL A 87 1.56 -3.40 -10.05
C VAL A 87 0.66 -4.52 -10.52
N GLU A 88 -0.02 -5.19 -9.58
CA GLU A 88 -0.84 -6.37 -9.86
C GLU A 88 -1.92 -6.51 -8.78
N ILE A 89 -3.11 -6.93 -9.17
CA ILE A 89 -4.14 -7.43 -8.26
C ILE A 89 -4.58 -8.80 -8.79
N LYS A 90 -4.51 -9.83 -7.95
CA LYS A 90 -4.90 -11.19 -8.34
C LYS A 90 -5.64 -11.88 -7.21
N SER A 91 -6.55 -12.77 -7.55
CA SER A 91 -7.20 -13.62 -6.55
C SER A 91 -6.17 -14.54 -5.91
N SER A 92 -6.14 -14.57 -4.58
CA SER A 92 -5.26 -15.49 -3.82
C SER A 92 -5.74 -16.94 -3.89
N LYS A 93 -6.99 -17.17 -4.31
CA LYS A 93 -7.46 -18.49 -4.72
C LYS A 93 -6.94 -18.83 -6.12
N THR A 94 -6.03 -19.79 -6.17
CA THR A 94 -5.77 -20.64 -7.35
C THR A 94 -6.73 -21.81 -7.32
#